data_AF-A0A534T8V6-F1
#
_entry.id   AF-A0A534T8V6-F1
#
_cell.length_a   1.000
_cell.length_b   1.000
_cell.length_c   1.000
_cell.angle_alpha   90.00
_cell.angle_beta   90.00
_cell.angle_gamma   90.00
#
_symmetry.space_group_name_H-M   'P 1'
#
loop_
_entity.id
_entity.type
_entity.pdbx_description
1 polymer ?
#
loop_
_entity_poly.entity_id
_entity_poly.type
_entity_poly.pdbx_seq_one_letter_code
_entity_poly.pdbx_strand_id
1 'polypeptide(L)' 'MLRKAAALKAVRLAELLDVTPMQVSRWENGRKPLERRAVALVSALALEVEGKAATRAVLEALATRKKVSRSVRLDVNAAR' A
#
# COMPACT_ATOMS: atom_id res chain seq x y z
N MET A 1 -1.76 -5.65 7.96
CA MET A 1 -0.46 -4.96 7.94
C MET A 1 -0.02 -4.71 6.51
N LEU A 2 0.50 -3.52 6.20
CA LEU A 2 0.92 -3.09 4.85
C LEU A 2 1.81 -4.12 4.16
N ARG A 3 2.83 -4.58 4.88
CA ARG A 3 3.81 -5.56 4.38
C ARG A 3 3.17 -6.89 3.99
N LYS A 4 2.19 -7.35 4.77
CA LYS A 4 1.43 -8.57 4.48
C LYS A 4 0.56 -8.39 3.24
N ALA A 5 -0.11 -7.25 3.11
CA ALA A 5 -0.94 -6.96 1.94
C ALA A 5 -0.13 -6.90 0.64
N ALA A 6 1.09 -6.36 0.69
CA ALA A 6 1.98 -6.30 -0.45
C ALA A 6 2.86 -7.56 -0.63
N ALA A 7 2.74 -8.57 0.23
CA ALA A 7 3.64 -9.74 0.27
C ALA A 7 5.15 -9.40 0.29
N LEU A 8 5.54 -8.33 0.97
CA LEU A 8 6.91 -7.82 1.01
C LEU A 8 7.48 -7.72 2.42
N LYS A 9 8.81 -7.87 2.55
CA LYS A 9 9.54 -7.51 3.77
C LYS A 9 9.51 -5.98 4.00
N ALA A 10 9.69 -5.56 5.25
CA ALA A 10 9.65 -4.14 5.63
C ALA A 10 10.67 -3.27 4.89
N VAL A 11 11.91 -3.73 4.85
CA VAL A 11 13.01 -3.04 4.16
C VAL A 11 12.70 -2.88 2.68
N ARG A 12 12.25 -3.96 2.04
CA ARG A 12 11.93 -3.93 0.61
C ARG A 12 10.76 -3.01 0.27
N LEU A 13 9.71 -3.01 1.10
CA LEU A 13 8.60 -2.09 0.93
C LEU A 13 9.03 -0.63 1.13
N ALA A 14 9.91 -0.37 2.10
CA ALA A 14 10.43 0.96 2.37
C ALA A 14 11.27 1.49 1.19
N GLU A 15 12.15 0.66 0.63
CA GLU A 15 12.92 0.96 -0.59
C GLU A 15 12.00 1.34 -1.76
N LEU A 16 10.98 0.52 -2.06
CA LEU A 16 10.08 0.76 -3.20
C LEU A 16 9.24 2.03 -3.04
N LEU A 17 8.91 2.40 -1.80
CA LEU A 17 8.12 3.59 -1.51
C LEU A 17 8.98 4.85 -1.32
N ASP A 18 10.31 4.71 -1.35
CA ASP A 18 11.29 5.76 -1.04
C ASP A 18 11.06 6.38 0.34
N VAL A 19 10.97 5.51 1.36
CA VAL A 19 10.81 5.90 2.77
C VAL A 19 11.72 5.05 3.67
N THR A 20 11.82 5.43 4.93
CA THR A 20 12.55 4.64 5.92
C THR A 20 11.71 3.45 6.44
N PRO A 21 12.34 2.33 6.85
CA PRO A 21 11.64 1.24 7.55
C PRO A 21 10.90 1.71 8.81
N MET A 22 11.41 2.76 9.47
CA MET A 22 10.78 3.40 10.62
C MET A 22 9.43 4.06 10.24
N GLN A 23 9.33 4.71 9.08
CA GLN A 23 8.06 5.25 8.59
C GLN A 23 7.04 4.16 8.32
N VAL A 24 7.46 3.04 7.71
CA VAL A 24 6.59 1.87 7.50
C VAL A 24 6.08 1.32 8.83
N SER A 25 6.95 1.19 9.84
CA SER A 25 6.56 0.77 11.18
C SER A 25 5.56 1.74 11.83
N ARG A 26 5.77 3.05 11.71
CA ARG A 26 4.82 4.06 12.24
C ARG A 26 3.45 3.98 11.59
N TRP A 27 3.40 3.70 10.29
CA TRP A 27 2.16 3.48 9.55
C TRP A 27 1.41 2.23 10.03
N GLU A 28 2.12 1.11 10.14
CA GLU A 28 1.51 -0.16 10.55
C GLU A 28 1.06 -0.20 12.00
N ASN A 29 1.63 0.65 12.86
CA ASN A 29 1.25 0.77 14.26
C ASN A 29 0.30 1.95 14.53
N GLY A 30 -0.24 2.60 13.49
CA GLY A 30 -1.14 3.74 13.62
C GLY A 30 -0.52 5.00 14.24
N ARG A 31 0.80 5.04 14.44
CA ARG A 31 1.53 6.19 15.02
C ARG A 31 1.65 7.36 14.04
N LYS A 32 1.54 7.10 12.74
CA LYS A 32 1.47 8.14 11.69
C LYS A 32 0.46 7.68 10.63
N PRO A 33 -0.44 8.57 10.15
CA PRO A 33 -1.30 8.23 9.02
C PRO A 33 -0.48 7.95 7.76
N LEU A 34 -0.97 7.03 6.92
CA LEU A 34 -0.40 6.80 5.60
C LEU A 34 -0.63 8.02 4.71
N GLU A 35 0.40 8.38 3.97
CA GLU A 35 0.30 9.41 2.94
C GLU A 35 -0.46 8.85 1.73
N ARG A 36 -1.23 9.71 1.04
CA ARG A 36 -2.07 9.29 -0.10
C ARG A 36 -1.30 8.50 -1.17
N ARG A 37 -0.08 8.94 -1.50
CA ARG A 37 0.80 8.26 -2.46
C ARG A 37 1.16 6.85 -1.99
N ALA A 38 1.47 6.66 -0.70
CA ALA A 38 1.78 5.36 -0.15
C ALA A 38 0.56 4.42 -0.17
N VAL A 39 -0.63 4.93 0.16
CA VAL A 39 -1.89 4.15 0.05
C VAL A 39 -2.07 3.61 -1.36
N ALA A 40 -1.86 4.46 -2.36
CA ALA A 40 -2.02 4.12 -3.76
C ALA A 40 -1.07 3.02 -4.23
N LEU A 41 0.23 3.17 -3.93
CA LEU A 41 1.26 2.22 -4.32
C LEU A 41 1.12 0.87 -3.61
N VAL A 42 0.81 0.88 -2.31
CA VAL A 42 0.56 -0.36 -1.56
C VAL A 42 -0.67 -1.08 -2.08
N SER A 43 -1.72 -0.35 -2.46
CA SER A 43 -2.92 -0.95 -3.06
C SER A 43 -2.62 -1.58 -4.42
N ALA A 44 -1.75 -0.98 -5.24
CA ALA A 44 -1.30 -1.57 -6.50
C ALA A 44 -0.54 -2.88 -6.27
N LEU A 45 0.42 -2.89 -5.34
CA LEU A 45 1.19 -4.08 -4.99
C LEU A 45 0.29 -5.20 -4.45
N ALA A 46 -0.70 -4.87 -3.62
CA ALA A 46 -1.64 -5.85 -3.09
C ALA A 46 -2.51 -6.48 -4.20
N LEU A 47 -2.92 -5.71 -5.21
CA LEU A 47 -3.68 -6.22 -6.35
C LEU A 47 -2.83 -7.13 -7.25
N GLU A 48 -1.54 -6.83 -7.42
CA GLU A 48 -0.62 -7.70 -8.16
C GLU A 48 -0.41 -9.05 -7.48
N VAL A 49 -0.31 -9.08 -6.15
CA VAL A 49 -0.21 -10.33 -5.36
C VAL A 49 -1.43 -11.23 -5.58
N GLU A 50 -2.62 -10.66 -5.80
CA GLU A 50 -3.84 -11.42 -6.14
C GLU A 50 -3.89 -11.91 -7.60
N GLY A 51 -2.81 -11.79 -8.37
CA GLY A 51 -2.76 -12.20 -9.78
C GLY A 51 -3.50 -11.27 -10.73
N LYS A 52 -3.91 -10.08 -10.26
CA LYS A 52 -4.54 -9.04 -11.08
C LYS A 52 -3.47 -8.02 -11.45
N ALA A 53 -2.82 -8.24 -12.60
CA ALA A 53 -1.89 -7.27 -13.18
C ALA A 53 -2.64 -5.96 -13.49
N ALA A 54 -2.63 -5.02 -12.54
CA ALA A 54 -3.45 -3.81 -12.58
C ALA A 54 -2.65 -2.54 -12.27
N THR A 55 -1.32 -2.58 -12.33
CA THR A 55 -0.47 -1.39 -12.11
C THR A 55 -0.88 -0.22 -13.02
N ARG A 56 -1.19 -0.49 -14.30
CA ARG A 56 -1.71 0.54 -15.23
C ARG A 56 -3.08 1.09 -14.81
N ALA A 57 -4.02 0.24 -14.42
CA ALA A 57 -5.37 0.66 -14.02
C ALA A 57 -5.37 1.47 -12.72
N VAL A 58 -4.47 1.14 -11.79
CA VAL A 58 -4.29 1.92 -10.55
C VAL A 58 -3.66 3.28 -10.87
N LEU A 59 -2.65 3.34 -11.73
CA LEU A 59 -2.04 4.61 -12.17
C LEU A 59 -3.05 5.52 -12.91
N GLU A 60 -3.91 4.95 -13.77
CA GLU A 60 -4.98 5.67 -14.46
C GLU A 60 -6.05 6.20 -13.49
N ALA A 61 -6.43 5.43 -12.46
CA ALA A 61 -7.38 5.87 -11.43
C ALA A 61 -6.83 7.02 -10.56
N LEU A 62 -5.53 6.99 -10.26
CA LEU A 62 -4.85 8.07 -9.50
C LEU A 62 -4.74 9.35 -10.33
N ALA A 63 -4.37 9.24 -11.60
CA ALA A 63 -4.24 10.38 -12.52
C ALA A 63 -5.58 11.09 -12.75
N THR A 64 -6.69 10.35 -12.75
CA THR A 64 -8.03 10.87 -13.08
C THR A 64 -8.84 11.32 -11.85
N ARG A 65 -8.33 11.15 -10.61
CA ARG A 65 -9.09 11.23 -9.34
C ARG A 65 -10.38 10.40 -9.34
N LYS A 66 -10.54 9.46 -10.27
CA LYS A 66 -11.76 8.69 -10.43
C LYS A 66 -11.78 7.62 -9.34
N LYS A 67 -12.90 7.49 -8.62
CA LYS A 67 -13.04 6.47 -7.56
C LYS A 67 -12.76 5.10 -8.16
N VAL A 68 -11.74 4.42 -7.64
CA VAL A 68 -11.48 3.02 -7.97
C VAL A 68 -12.70 2.22 -7.52
N SER A 69 -13.32 1.48 -8.44
CA SER A 69 -14.58 0.75 -8.20
C SER A 69 -14.44 -0.39 -7.18
N ARG A 70 -13.20 -0.72 -6.77
CA ARG A 70 -12.89 -1.80 -5.84
C ARG A 70 -11.94 -1.28 -4.75
N SER A 71 -12.41 -1.28 -3.51
CA SER A 71 -11.62 -0.88 -2.34
C SER A 71 -10.93 -2.10 -1.72
N VAL A 72 -9.60 -2.07 -1.62
CA VAL A 72 -8.85 -3.01 -0.77
C VAL A 72 -8.89 -2.47 0.66
N ARG A 73 -9.41 -3.25 1.60
CA ARG A 73 -9.45 -2.87 3.01
C ARG A 73 -8.07 -3.15 3.61
N LEU A 74 -7.24 -2.11 3.72
CA LEU A 74 -5.94 -2.21 4.37
C LEU A 74 -6.14 -2.26 5.88
N ASP A 75 -6.07 -3.45 6.45
CA ASP A 75 -6.12 -3.59 7.91
C ASP A 75 -4.79 -3.10 8.51
N VAL A 76 -4.85 -1.90 9.08
CA VAL A 76 -3.74 -1.25 9.79
C VAL A 76 -3.70 -1.63 11.27
N ASN A 77 -4.62 -2.47 11.76
CA ASN A 77 -4.66 -2.94 13.14
C ASN A 77 -4.92 -4.45 13.22
N ALA A 78 -3.87 -5.24 13.05
CA ALA A 78 -3.87 -6.62 13.51
C ALA A 78 -2.50 -6.92 14.14
N ALA A 79 -2.28 -6.34 15.31
CA ALA A 79 -1.25 -6.76 16.23
C ALA A 79 -1.82 -7.85 17.14
N ARG A 80 -1.43 -9.10 16.88
CA ARG A 80 -1.11 -10.07 17.93
C ARG A 80 -0.05 -11.02 17.39
#